data_AF-A0A967Y925-F1
#
_entry.id   AF-A0A967Y925-F1
#
_cell.length_a   1.000
_cell.length_b   1.000
_cell.length_c   1.000
_cell.angle_alpha   90.00
_cell.angle_beta   90.00
_cell.angle_gamma   90.00
#
_symmetry.space_group_name_H-M   'P 1'
#
loop_
_entity.id
_entity.type
_entity.pdbx_description
1 polymer ?
#
loop_
_entity_poly.entity_id
_entity_poly.type
_entity_poly.pdbx_seq_one_letter_code
_entity_poly.pdbx_strand_id
1 'polypeptide(L)'
;ILGNTDFSNLFITLQEGTPPGPYAALADAQAAGAATINYGLFTNTIISFIVVALAMFLLIRSINRLQRREEAPPAEPTTKTCPFCFSEIAIKATRCPNCTSELTTAPSG
;
A
#
# COMPACT_ATOMS: atom_id res chain seq x y z
N ILE A 1 -26.50 -7.13 8.70
CA ILE A 1 -25.65 -6.75 9.87
C ILE A 1 -24.66 -5.61 9.58
N LEU A 2 -24.89 -4.80 8.54
CA LEU A 2 -24.22 -3.50 8.33
C LEU A 2 -25.23 -2.39 8.69
N GLY A 3 -25.74 -2.46 9.91
CA GLY A 3 -26.81 -1.60 10.40
C GLY A 3 -26.28 -0.19 10.64
N ASN A 4 -26.58 0.72 9.71
CA ASN A 4 -26.81 2.13 9.98
C ASN A 4 -25.87 2.80 11.00
N THR A 5 -24.56 2.65 10.84
CA THR A 5 -23.58 3.31 11.71
C THR A 5 -23.37 4.77 11.29
N ASP A 6 -24.44 5.57 11.33
CA ASP A 6 -24.36 7.00 11.05
C ASP A 6 -23.87 7.75 12.29
N PHE A 7 -22.56 7.99 12.35
CA PHE A 7 -21.94 8.77 13.41
C PHE A 7 -22.09 10.28 13.21
N SER A 8 -22.64 10.74 12.08
CA SER A 8 -22.69 12.16 11.72
C SER A 8 -23.50 13.00 12.70
N ASN A 9 -24.48 12.39 13.36
CA ASN A 9 -25.34 13.04 14.36
C ASN A 9 -24.78 13.00 15.79
N LEU A 10 -23.52 12.59 15.99
CA LEU A 10 -22.84 12.77 17.27
C LEU A 10 -22.23 14.17 17.34
N PHE A 11 -22.84 15.02 18.16
CA PHE A 11 -22.37 16.37 18.44
C PHE A 11 -22.60 16.74 19.91
N ILE A 12 -21.81 17.69 20.40
CA ILE A 12 -22.01 18.31 21.71
C ILE A 12 -22.39 19.77 21.45
N THR A 13 -23.50 20.21 22.03
CA THR A 13 -23.92 21.62 22.05
C THR A 13 -23.14 22.36 23.12
N LEU A 14 -22.39 23.39 22.73
CA LEU A 14 -21.66 24.27 23.65
C LEU A 14 -22.52 25.45 24.09
N GLN A 15 -23.34 25.96 23.18
CA GLN A 15 -24.25 27.07 23.42
C GLN A 15 -25.60 26.71 22.79
N GLU A 16 -26.66 26.83 23.59
CA GLU A 16 -28.02 26.62 23.10
C GLU A 16 -28.42 27.72 22.12
N GLY A 17 -29.11 27.32 21.05
CA GLY A 17 -29.74 28.20 20.09
C GLY A 17 -31.11 28.68 20.57
N THR A 18 -31.85 29.36 19.68
CA THR A 18 -33.23 29.77 19.95
C THR A 18 -34.15 29.05 18.96
N PRO A 19 -35.06 28.15 19.40
CA PRO A 19 -35.38 27.77 20.78
C PRO A 19 -34.32 26.88 21.45
N PRO A 20 -34.28 26.85 22.80
CA PRO A 20 -33.37 25.99 23.56
C PRO A 20 -33.69 24.50 23.33
N GLY A 21 -32.65 23.66 23.47
CA GLY A 21 -32.69 22.23 23.14
C GLY A 21 -33.65 21.40 24.01
N PRO A 22 -33.79 20.08 23.74
CA PRO A 22 -32.85 19.22 22.99
C PRO A 22 -33.08 19.19 21.47
N TYR A 23 -31.99 19.12 20.70
CA TYR A 23 -32.01 18.98 19.24
C TYR A 23 -31.88 17.51 18.83
N ALA A 24 -32.75 17.03 17.94
CA ALA A 24 -32.78 15.63 17.52
C ALA A 24 -31.68 15.31 16.49
N ALA A 25 -31.34 16.27 15.62
CA ALA A 25 -30.26 16.16 14.65
C ALA A 25 -29.31 17.37 14.70
N LEU A 26 -28.11 17.16 14.16
CA LEU A 26 -27.09 18.22 14.04
C LEU A 26 -27.61 19.38 13.18
N ALA A 27 -28.41 19.07 12.16
CA ALA A 27 -29.04 20.07 11.31
C ALA A 27 -30.02 20.97 12.10
N ASP A 28 -30.75 20.41 13.07
CA ASP A 28 -31.71 21.17 13.89
C ASP A 28 -30.98 22.13 14.83
N ALA A 29 -29.88 21.67 15.42
CA ALA A 29 -29.03 22.49 16.29
C ALA A 29 -28.40 23.65 15.50
N GLN A 30 -27.89 23.38 14.29
CA GLN A 30 -27.33 24.41 13.41
C GLN A 30 -28.40 25.42 12.96
N ALA A 31 -29.60 24.95 12.63
CA ALA A 31 -30.72 25.81 12.23
C ALA A 31 -31.20 26.73 13.38
N ALA A 32 -31.14 26.25 14.62
CA ALA A 32 -31.44 27.05 15.82
C ALA A 32 -30.33 28.05 16.17
N GLY A 33 -29.19 28.04 15.45
CA GLY A 33 -28.02 28.87 15.76
C GLY A 33 -27.23 28.39 16.98
N ALA A 34 -27.42 27.14 17.41
CA ALA A 34 -26.65 26.55 18.50
C ALA A 34 -25.19 26.34 18.06
N ALA A 35 -24.24 26.66 18.93
CA ALA A 35 -22.85 26.34 18.68
C ALA A 35 -22.59 24.88 19.03
N THR A 36 -22.23 24.06 18.04
CA THR A 36 -22.01 22.61 18.22
C THR A 36 -20.58 22.18 17.86
N ILE A 37 -20.01 21.27 18.64
CA ILE A 37 -18.82 20.49 18.25
C ILE A 37 -19.30 19.20 17.59
N ASN A 38 -19.07 19.10 16.28
CA ASN A 38 -19.53 17.99 15.43
C ASN A 38 -18.44 16.93 15.27
N TYR A 39 -18.08 16.25 16.36
CA TYR A 39 -17.00 15.24 16.33
C TYR A 39 -17.40 13.99 15.54
N GLY A 40 -18.70 13.70 15.45
CA GLY A 40 -19.24 12.59 14.67
C GLY A 40 -18.84 12.62 13.19
N LEU A 41 -18.92 13.79 12.56
CA LEU A 41 -18.49 13.99 11.17
C LEU A 41 -16.98 13.79 11.01
N PHE A 42 -16.18 14.28 11.95
CA PHE A 42 -14.72 14.12 11.92
C PHE A 42 -14.31 12.65 12.06
N THR A 43 -14.94 11.92 12.96
CA THR A 43 -14.71 10.48 13.10
C THR A 43 -15.15 9.72 11.85
N ASN A 44 -16.27 10.09 11.25
CA ASN A 44 -16.74 9.46 10.02
C ASN A 44 -15.76 9.66 8.84
N THR A 45 -15.21 10.86 8.68
CA THR A 45 -14.21 11.12 7.62
C THR A 45 -12.92 10.33 7.86
N ILE A 46 -12.45 10.23 9.12
CA ILE A 46 -11.31 9.39 9.48
C ILE A 46 -11.58 7.92 9.16
N ILE A 47 -12.72 7.37 9.58
CA ILE A 47 -13.07 5.97 9.32
C ILE A 47 -13.14 5.72 7.82
N SER A 48 -13.81 6.58 7.07
CA SER A 48 -13.91 6.47 5.61
C SER A 48 -12.54 6.48 4.95
N PHE A 49 -11.65 7.40 5.38
CA PHE A 49 -10.29 7.48 4.88
C PHE A 49 -9.49 6.20 5.18
N ILE A 50 -9.58 5.66 6.40
CA ILE A 50 -8.89 4.42 6.78
C ILE A 50 -9.41 3.23 5.99
N VAL A 51 -10.73 3.10 5.80
CA VAL A 51 -11.34 2.00 5.04
C VAL A 51 -10.86 2.03 3.59
N VAL A 52 -10.90 3.19 2.94
CA VAL A 52 -10.45 3.35 1.54
C VAL A 52 -8.95 3.11 1.44
N ALA A 53 -8.13 3.66 2.35
CA ALA A 53 -6.68 3.46 2.36
C ALA A 53 -6.32 1.98 2.53
N LEU A 54 -6.98 1.28 3.46
CA LEU A 54 -6.74 -0.15 3.70
C LEU A 54 -7.21 -1.00 2.52
N ALA A 55 -8.33 -0.67 1.90
CA ALA A 55 -8.81 -1.34 0.69
C ALA A 55 -7.83 -1.16 -0.48
N MET A 56 -7.38 0.07 -0.76
CA MET A 56 -6.39 0.34 -1.80
C MET A 56 -5.05 -0.35 -1.50
N PHE A 57 -4.59 -0.34 -0.24
CA PHE A 57 -3.37 -1.03 0.16
C PHE A 57 -3.45 -2.54 -0.09
N LEU A 58 -4.55 -3.18 0.30
CA LEU A 58 -4.76 -4.62 0.06
C LEU A 58 -4.86 -4.93 -1.43
N LEU A 59 -5.52 -4.08 -2.22
CA LEU A 59 -5.62 -4.24 -3.68
C LEU A 59 -4.25 -4.19 -4.34
N ILE A 60 -3.46 -3.15 -4.08
CA ILE A 60 -2.11 -3.00 -4.66
C ILE A 60 -1.21 -4.15 -4.20
N ARG A 61 -1.27 -4.51 -2.91
CA ARG A 61 -0.52 -5.65 -2.36
C ARG A 61 -0.91 -6.96 -3.04
N SER A 62 -2.19 -7.17 -3.32
CA SER A 62 -2.70 -8.37 -3.99
C SER A 62 -2.20 -8.45 -5.42
N ILE A 63 -2.29 -7.35 -6.18
CA ILE A 63 -1.79 -7.27 -7.56
C ILE A 63 -0.28 -7.53 -7.60
N ASN A 64 0.51 -6.85 -6.77
CA ASN A 64 1.96 -7.04 -6.71
C ASN A 64 2.33 -8.48 -6.32
N ARG A 65 1.57 -9.10 -5.42
CA ARG A 65 1.78 -10.51 -5.03
C ARG A 65 1.48 -11.48 -6.18
N LEU A 66 0.49 -11.17 -7.01
CA LEU A 66 0.11 -12.00 -8.16
C LEU A 66 1.15 -11.86 -9.29
N GLN A 67 1.56 -10.63 -9.61
CA GLN A 67 2.62 -10.37 -10.59
C GLN A 67 3.93 -11.06 -10.21
N ARG A 68 4.34 -11.01 -8.93
CA ARG A 68 5.55 -11.69 -8.45
C ARG A 68 5.46 -13.22 -8.51
N ARG A 69 4.26 -13.80 -8.58
CA ARG A 69 4.05 -15.24 -8.79
C ARG A 69 4.10 -15.64 -10.25
N GLU A 70 3.87 -14.69 -11.15
CA GLU A 70 3.83 -14.89 -12.61
C GLU A 70 5.16 -14.53 -13.28
N GLU A 71 6.02 -13.79 -12.58
CA GLU A 71 7.41 -13.58 -12.95
C GLU A 71 8.13 -14.93 -12.95
N ALA A 72 8.45 -15.42 -14.14
CA ALA A 72 9.24 -16.61 -14.36
C ALA A 72 10.53 -16.53 -13.51
N PRO A 73 11.04 -17.68 -12.99
CA PRO A 73 12.28 -17.69 -12.23
C PRO A 73 13.34 -16.87 -12.99
N PRO A 74 14.12 -16.02 -12.30
CA PRO A 74 15.10 -15.16 -12.95
C PRO A 74 15.92 -16.00 -13.91
N ALA A 75 15.99 -15.56 -15.17
CA ALA A 75 16.66 -16.30 -16.23
C ALA A 75 18.02 -16.77 -15.70
N GLU A 76 18.26 -18.09 -15.79
CA GLU A 76 19.51 -18.68 -15.31
C GLU A 76 20.68 -17.88 -15.90
N PRO A 77 21.71 -17.54 -15.10
CA PRO A 77 22.81 -16.72 -15.60
C PRO A 77 23.41 -17.40 -16.83
N THR A 78 23.47 -16.68 -17.95
CA THR A 78 24.05 -17.18 -19.21
C THR A 78 25.54 -16.88 -19.30
N THR A 79 26.04 -16.06 -18.38
CA THR A 79 27.42 -15.58 -18.32
C THR A 79 28.09 -15.99 -17.00
N LYS A 80 29.41 -16.17 -17.05
CA LYS A 80 30.32 -16.31 -15.90
C LYS A 80 31.47 -15.33 -16.05
N THR A 81 32.09 -14.95 -14.94
CA THR A 81 33.31 -14.16 -14.96
C THR A 81 34.52 -15.05 -15.24
N CYS A 82 35.37 -14.65 -16.18
CA CYS A 82 36.63 -15.34 -16.43
C CYS A 82 37.60 -15.15 -15.26
N PRO A 83 38.19 -16.22 -14.68
CA PRO A 83 39.09 -16.11 -13.52
C PRO A 83 40.45 -15.46 -13.84
N PHE A 84 40.79 -15.34 -15.13
CA PHE A 84 42.10 -14.81 -15.57
C PHE A 84 42.06 -13.33 -15.96
N CYS A 85 40.99 -12.89 -16.60
CA CYS A 85 40.88 -11.53 -17.16
C CYS A 85 39.63 -10.76 -16.68
N PHE A 86 38.82 -11.37 -15.81
CA PHE A 86 37.62 -10.77 -15.21
C PHE A 86 36.54 -10.29 -16.18
N SER A 87 36.65 -10.63 -17.46
CA SER A 87 35.62 -10.34 -18.46
C SER A 87 34.44 -11.31 -18.31
N GLU A 88 33.23 -10.83 -18.61
CA GLU A 88 32.03 -11.67 -18.70
C GLU A 88 32.08 -12.52 -19.99
N ILE A 89 31.89 -13.82 -19.82
CA ILE A 89 31.96 -14.81 -20.91
C ILE A 89 30.82 -15.81 -20.78
N ALA A 90 30.49 -16.52 -21.86
CA ALA A 90 29.43 -17.53 -21.82
C ALA A 90 29.71 -18.63 -20.78
N ILE A 91 28.68 -19.08 -20.06
CA ILE A 91 28.83 -20.07 -18.99
C ILE A 91 29.45 -21.39 -19.47
N LYS A 92 29.16 -21.78 -20.72
CA LYS A 92 29.68 -22.99 -21.37
C LYS A 92 31.04 -22.78 -22.05
N ALA A 93 31.64 -21.60 -21.96
CA ALA A 93 32.95 -21.34 -22.58
C ALA A 93 34.02 -22.26 -21.96
N THR A 94 34.66 -23.05 -22.81
CA THR A 94 35.84 -23.87 -22.51
C THR A 94 37.14 -23.09 -22.69
N ARG A 95 37.09 -22.00 -23.47
CA ARG A 95 38.20 -21.07 -23.72
C ARG A 95 37.70 -19.63 -23.69
N CYS A 96 38.45 -18.73 -23.05
CA CYS A 96 38.09 -17.33 -22.95
C CYS A 96 38.33 -16.60 -24.29
N PRO A 97 37.36 -15.86 -24.86
CA PRO A 97 37.55 -15.10 -26.10
C PRO A 97 38.45 -13.86 -25.92
N ASN A 98 38.54 -13.31 -24.70
CA ASN A 98 39.27 -12.07 -24.47
C ASN A 98 40.77 -12.29 -24.19
N CYS A 99 41.10 -13.32 -23.40
CA CYS A 99 42.48 -13.62 -23.02
C CYS A 99 43.00 -14.98 -23.52
N THR A 100 42.19 -15.72 -24.28
CA THR A 100 42.54 -17.02 -24.89
C THR A 100 42.90 -18.16 -23.91
N SER A 101 42.73 -17.95 -22.60
CA SER A 101 42.98 -18.94 -21.57
C SER A 101 42.00 -20.11 -21.63
N GLU A 102 42.46 -21.30 -21.28
CA GLU A 102 41.63 -22.49 -21.14
C GLU A 102 40.96 -22.50 -19.77
N LEU A 103 39.65 -22.75 -19.75
CA LEU A 103 38.79 -22.65 -18.57
C LEU A 103 38.47 -24.03 -18.00
N THR A 104 39.36 -24.99 -18.22
CA THR A 104 39.24 -26.42 -17.85
C THR A 104 39.35 -26.61 -16.34
N THR A 105 38.41 -26.06 -15.58
CA THR A 105 38.18 -26.41 -14.18
C THR A 105 36.71 -26.19 -13.84
N ALA A 106 36.08 -27.25 -13.35
CA ALA A 106 34.77 -27.21 -12.69
C ALA A 106 34.79 -26.21 -11.52
N PRO A 107 33.66 -25.60 -11.15
CA PRO A 107 33.60 -24.42 -10.30
C PRO A 107 34.14 -24.71 -8.90
N SER A 108 35.16 -23.97 -8.50
CA SER A 108 35.60 -23.85 -7.11
C SER A 108 34.78 -22.76 -6.42
N GLY A 109 33.88 -23.15 -5.52
CA GLY A 109 33.31 -22.29 -4.47
C GLY A 109 32.09 -21.48 -4.87
#